data_AF-A0A2H5WET1-F1
#
_entry.id   AF-A0A2H5WET1-F1
#
_cell.length_a   1.000
_cell.length_b   1.000
_cell.length_c   1.000
_cell.angle_alpha   90.00
_cell.angle_beta   90.00
_cell.angle_gamma   90.00
#
_symmetry.space_group_name_H-M   'P 1'
#
loop_
_entity.id
_entity.type
_entity.pdbx_description
1 polymer ?
#
loop_
_entity_poly.entity_id
_entity_poly.type
_entity_poly.pdbx_seq_one_letter_code
_entity_poly.pdbx_strand_id
1 'polypeptide(L)'
;MYEAWAGARLREPIEVLGRLREAAPTEPVPEIRTGTPGIWMLWEIRPHGTAGLRDCYALFVTEDGAIRPDLAERLWLLLSRADRVEAGPPLSPGEWERLMALGADHAYAACSRLAPPDTWRAPWLIPRLVVRSVA
;
A
#
# COMPACT_ATOMS: atom_id res chain seq x y z
N MET A 1 -20.22 7.11 -7.73
CA MET A 1 -19.03 6.93 -8.59
C MET A 1 -18.35 5.57 -8.37
N TYR A 2 -18.31 5.03 -7.14
CA TYR A 2 -17.78 3.67 -6.84
C TYR A 2 -18.67 2.49 -7.30
N GLU A 3 -20.00 2.67 -7.35
CA GLU A 3 -20.96 1.62 -7.72
C GLU A 3 -20.79 1.11 -9.16
N ALA A 4 -20.27 1.96 -10.06
CA ALA A 4 -20.07 1.61 -11.46
C ALA A 4 -18.90 0.63 -11.68
N TRP A 5 -17.93 0.58 -10.77
CA TRP A 5 -16.76 -0.30 -10.88
C TRP A 5 -16.95 -1.65 -10.15
N ALA A 6 -17.82 -1.70 -9.14
CA ALA A 6 -17.96 -2.87 -8.28
C ALA A 6 -18.97 -3.92 -8.77
N GLY A 7 -19.78 -3.63 -9.79
CA GLY A 7 -20.83 -4.52 -10.32
C GLY A 7 -21.91 -4.93 -9.30
N ALA A 8 -21.81 -4.46 -8.05
CA ALA A 8 -22.67 -4.78 -6.94
C ALA A 8 -22.54 -3.70 -5.85
N ARG A 9 -23.64 -3.44 -5.16
CA ARG A 9 -23.70 -2.55 -4.01
C ARG A 9 -22.91 -3.16 -2.85
N LEU A 10 -21.64 -2.74 -2.69
CA LEU A 10 -20.78 -3.12 -1.58
C LEU A 10 -21.41 -2.61 -0.28
N ARG A 11 -21.65 -3.51 0.69
CA ARG A 11 -22.33 -3.15 1.95
C ARG A 11 -21.34 -2.85 3.06
N GLU A 12 -20.12 -3.39 3.01
CA GLU A 12 -19.13 -3.28 4.07
C GLU A 12 -17.73 -2.90 3.53
N PRO A 13 -17.00 -1.95 4.16
CA PRO A 13 -15.64 -1.55 3.74
C PRO A 13 -14.64 -2.71 3.62
N ILE A 14 -14.79 -3.74 4.44
CA ILE A 14 -13.95 -4.96 4.41
C ILE A 14 -14.13 -5.75 3.10
N GLU A 15 -15.30 -5.71 2.48
CA GLU A 15 -15.57 -6.37 1.20
C GLU A 15 -14.83 -5.67 0.05
N VAL A 16 -14.61 -4.36 0.18
CA VAL A 16 -13.85 -3.57 -0.80
C VAL A 16 -12.38 -3.95 -0.78
N LEU A 17 -11.77 -3.98 0.42
CA LEU A 17 -10.43 -4.51 0.62
C LEU A 17 -10.34 -5.95 0.10
N GLY A 18 -11.41 -6.71 0.33
CA GLY A 18 -11.71 -8.03 -0.24
C GLY A 18 -11.33 -8.20 -1.71
N ARG A 19 -11.67 -7.18 -2.52
CA ARG A 19 -11.63 -7.19 -3.98
C ARG A 19 -10.42 -6.46 -4.57
N LEU A 20 -9.63 -5.76 -3.75
CA LEU A 20 -8.42 -5.11 -4.21
C LEU A 20 -7.44 -6.15 -4.74
N ARG A 21 -7.06 -5.98 -6.01
CA ARG A 21 -6.00 -6.78 -6.61
C ARG A 21 -4.66 -6.39 -6.00
N GLU A 22 -3.67 -7.25 -6.18
CA GLU A 22 -2.29 -6.88 -5.88
C GLU A 22 -1.88 -5.76 -6.83
N ALA A 23 -1.27 -4.71 -6.28
CA ALA A 23 -0.72 -3.62 -7.08
C ALA A 23 0.53 -4.11 -7.82
N ALA A 24 0.64 -3.79 -9.11
CA ALA A 24 1.74 -4.23 -9.94
C ALA A 24 2.70 -3.07 -10.31
N PRO A 25 4.01 -3.33 -10.48
CA PRO A 25 5.02 -2.31 -10.75
C PRO A 25 4.79 -1.53 -12.06
N THR A 26 4.11 -2.12 -13.03
CA THR A 26 3.87 -1.52 -14.35
C THR A 26 2.54 -0.78 -14.45
N GLU A 27 1.71 -0.81 -13.40
CA GLU A 27 0.42 -0.15 -13.39
C GLU A 27 0.57 1.36 -13.11
N PRO A 28 -0.23 2.22 -13.77
CA PRO A 28 -0.31 3.63 -13.42
C PRO A 28 -0.63 3.82 -11.94
N VAL A 29 0.12 4.69 -11.27
CA VAL A 29 -0.10 4.98 -9.85
C VAL A 29 -1.01 6.20 -9.73
N PRO A 30 -2.12 6.11 -8.99
CA PRO A 30 -2.98 7.26 -8.73
C PRO A 30 -2.24 8.38 -8.01
N GLU A 31 -2.52 9.62 -8.39
CA GLU A 31 -1.97 10.84 -7.81
C GLU A 31 -3.02 11.62 -7.03
N ILE A 32 -2.65 12.08 -5.83
CA ILE A 32 -3.47 12.93 -4.97
C ILE A 32 -2.66 14.14 -4.50
N ARG A 33 -3.29 15.32 -4.50
CA ARG A 33 -2.68 16.55 -3.97
C ARG A 33 -2.91 16.64 -2.47
N THR A 34 -1.83 16.65 -1.69
CA THR A 34 -1.91 16.74 -0.22
C THR A 34 -0.99 17.80 0.39
N GLY A 35 -0.18 18.47 -0.43
CA GLY A 35 0.82 19.44 0.02
C GLY A 35 2.09 18.83 0.60
N THR A 36 2.17 17.50 0.75
CA THR A 36 3.40 16.79 1.11
C THR A 36 3.71 15.71 0.07
N PRO A 37 4.74 15.89 -0.76
CA PRO A 37 5.16 14.89 -1.73
C PRO A 37 5.61 13.58 -1.07
N GLY A 38 5.25 12.45 -1.67
CA GLY A 38 5.65 11.12 -1.19
C GLY A 38 4.80 10.00 -1.77
N ILE A 39 4.95 8.80 -1.22
CA ILE A 39 4.22 7.61 -1.62
C ILE A 39 3.52 7.02 -0.43
N TRP A 40 2.20 6.85 -0.55
CA TRP A 40 1.37 6.14 0.39
C TRP A 40 1.12 4.71 -0.10
N MET A 41 1.22 3.73 0.79
CA MET A 41 1.00 2.32 0.46
C MET A 41 0.15 1.62 1.49
N LEU A 42 -0.74 0.75 1.00
CA LEU A 42 -1.46 -0.23 1.81
C LEU A 42 -0.89 -1.62 1.57
N TRP A 43 -0.49 -2.28 2.65
CA TRP A 43 0.05 -3.63 2.65
C TRP A 43 -0.94 -4.59 3.29
N GLU A 44 -1.08 -5.77 2.72
CA GLU A 44 -1.75 -6.91 3.35
C GLU A 44 -0.70 -7.96 3.73
N ILE A 45 -0.74 -8.38 4.99
CA ILE A 45 -0.03 -9.54 5.51
C ILE A 45 -1.02 -10.69 5.59
N ARG A 46 -0.77 -11.76 4.85
CA ARG A 46 -1.70 -12.89 4.82
C ARG A 46 -1.03 -14.23 4.54
N PRO A 47 -1.01 -15.18 5.49
CA PRO A 47 -0.57 -16.54 5.22
C PRO A 47 -1.35 -17.17 4.05
N HIS A 48 -0.62 -17.72 3.07
CA HIS A 48 -1.24 -18.36 1.91
C HIS A 48 -2.23 -19.45 2.36
N GLY A 49 -3.47 -19.39 1.86
CA GLY A 49 -4.53 -20.37 2.17
C GLY A 49 -5.40 -20.10 3.41
N THR A 50 -5.13 -19.06 4.21
CA THR A 50 -6.02 -18.69 5.33
C THR A 50 -7.12 -17.74 4.83
N ALA A 51 -8.38 -18.15 4.90
CA ALA A 51 -9.52 -17.28 4.62
C ALA A 51 -9.99 -16.60 5.91
N GLY A 52 -10.18 -15.27 5.87
CA GLY A 52 -10.95 -14.54 6.89
C GLY A 52 -10.19 -13.54 7.75
N LEU A 53 -8.88 -13.69 7.97
CA LEU A 53 -8.08 -12.72 8.72
C LEU A 53 -7.13 -11.99 7.76
N ARG A 54 -7.34 -10.68 7.60
CA ARG A 54 -6.45 -9.78 6.85
C ARG A 54 -5.86 -8.80 7.83
N ASP A 55 -4.54 -8.85 7.98
CA ASP A 55 -3.81 -7.84 8.73
C ASP A 55 -3.23 -6.85 7.72
N CYS A 56 -3.68 -5.60 7.79
CA CYS A 56 -3.20 -4.56 6.89
C CYS A 56 -2.51 -3.45 7.68
N TYR A 57 -1.47 -2.87 7.09
CA TYR A 57 -0.83 -1.66 7.60
C TYR A 57 -0.58 -0.70 6.44
N ALA A 58 -0.52 0.59 6.77
CA ALA A 58 -0.23 1.64 5.80
C ALA A 58 1.11 2.30 6.11
N LEU A 59 1.86 2.64 5.06
CA LEU A 59 3.08 3.43 5.15
C LEU A 59 2.96 4.67 4.29
N PHE A 60 3.59 5.76 4.76
CA PHE A 60 3.86 6.92 3.94
C PHE A 60 5.37 7.14 3.94
N VAL A 61 5.95 7.21 2.74
CA VAL A 61 7.37 7.45 2.51
C VAL A 61 7.51 8.77 1.78
N THR A 62 8.16 9.76 2.39
CA THR A 62 8.47 11.04 1.76
C THR A 62 9.52 10.87 0.65
N GLU A 63 9.69 11.86 -0.23
CA GLU A 63 10.66 11.79 -1.35
C GLU A 63 12.12 11.62 -0.87
N ASP A 64 12.45 12.12 0.32
CA ASP A 64 13.75 11.93 0.98
C ASP A 64 13.91 10.57 1.67
N GLY A 65 12.89 9.71 1.62
CA GLY A 65 12.91 8.35 2.15
C GLY A 65 12.48 8.22 3.62
N ALA A 66 12.04 9.28 4.29
CA ALA A 66 11.56 9.19 5.66
C ALA A 66 10.17 8.52 5.74
N ILE A 67 9.98 7.65 6.74
CA ILE A 67 8.68 7.03 7.01
C ILE A 67 7.89 7.94 7.95
N ARG A 68 6.65 8.28 7.58
CA ARG A 68 5.77 9.20 8.33
C ARG A 68 4.42 8.54 8.67
N PRO A 69 4.31 7.83 9.81
CA PRO A 69 3.07 7.18 10.22
C PRO A 69 1.90 8.15 10.38
N ASP A 70 2.18 9.38 10.83
CA ASP A 70 1.17 10.43 10.99
C ASP A 70 0.56 10.85 9.64
N LEU A 71 1.35 10.86 8.57
CA LEU A 71 0.85 11.11 7.22
C LEU A 71 0.12 9.90 6.66
N ALA A 72 0.58 8.67 6.97
CA ALA A 72 -0.09 7.45 6.54
C ALA A 72 -1.55 7.40 7.00
N GLU A 73 -1.82 7.73 8.27
CA GLU A 73 -3.18 7.76 8.82
C GLU A 73 -4.02 8.91 8.23
N ARG A 74 -3.45 10.12 8.12
CA ARG A 74 -4.17 11.27 7.56
C ARG A 74 -4.54 11.06 6.09
N LEU A 75 -3.64 10.49 5.30
CA LEU A 75 -3.91 10.20 3.89
C LEU A 75 -4.92 9.08 3.72
N TRP A 76 -4.95 8.07 4.60
CA TRP A 76 -6.01 7.05 4.57
C TRP A 76 -7.41 7.69 4.67
N LEU A 77 -7.59 8.63 5.61
CA LEU A 77 -8.85 9.36 5.77
C LEU A 77 -9.18 10.19 4.53
N LEU A 78 -8.19 10.83 3.91
CA LEU A 78 -8.39 11.57 2.66
C LEU A 78 -8.79 10.65 1.51
N LEU A 79 -8.07 9.54 1.30
CA LEU A 79 -8.34 8.56 0.25
C LEU A 79 -9.72 7.92 0.40
N SER A 80 -10.16 7.66 1.63
CA SER A 80 -11.51 7.15 1.91
C SER A 80 -12.63 8.12 1.53
N ARG A 81 -12.30 9.41 1.37
CA ARG A 81 -13.23 10.51 1.05
C ARG A 81 -13.00 11.09 -0.36
N ALA A 82 -11.93 10.72 -1.04
CA ALA A 82 -11.37 11.53 -2.12
C ALA A 82 -12.26 11.53 -3.38
N ASP A 83 -12.68 12.72 -3.79
CA ASP A 83 -13.41 12.98 -5.05
C ASP A 83 -12.49 13.32 -6.23
N ARG A 84 -11.18 13.53 -5.99
CA ARG A 84 -10.20 13.95 -7.00
C ARG A 84 -8.89 13.18 -6.86
N VAL A 85 -8.80 12.12 -7.65
CA VAL A 85 -7.60 11.32 -7.86
C VAL A 85 -7.32 11.34 -9.36
N GLU A 86 -6.08 11.65 -9.74
CA GLU A 86 -5.64 11.67 -11.14
C GLU A 86 -4.84 10.40 -11.43
N ALA A 87 -4.80 9.96 -12.69
CA ALA A 87 -3.94 8.85 -13.09
C ALA A 87 -2.52 9.39 -13.34
N GLY A 88 -1.56 9.00 -12.50
CA GLY A 88 -0.15 9.31 -12.67
C GLY A 88 0.62 8.22 -13.42
N PRO A 89 1.89 8.48 -13.79
CA PRO A 89 2.75 7.45 -14.37
C PRO A 89 3.05 6.33 -13.34
N PRO A 90 3.35 5.11 -13.82
CA PRO A 90 3.86 4.02 -12.99
C PRO A 90 5.10 4.44 -12.19
N LEU A 91 5.44 3.67 -11.16
CA LEU A 91 6.73 3.82 -10.49
C LEU A 91 7.85 3.28 -11.37
N SER A 92 9.03 3.88 -11.25
CA SER A 92 10.24 3.28 -11.81
C SER A 92 10.54 1.95 -11.10
N PRO A 93 11.27 1.02 -11.77
CA PRO A 93 11.66 -0.24 -11.15
C PRO A 93 12.39 -0.06 -9.81
N GLY A 94 13.29 0.93 -9.73
CA GLY A 94 14.05 1.20 -8.50
C GLY A 94 13.22 1.78 -7.36
N GLU A 95 12.20 2.59 -7.66
CA GLU A 95 11.24 3.05 -6.64
C GLU A 95 10.41 1.88 -6.12
N TRP A 96 9.92 1.03 -7.02
CA TRP A 96 9.15 -0.15 -6.63
C TRP A 96 9.95 -1.10 -5.75
N GLU A 97 11.17 -1.46 -6.16
CA GLU A 97 12.06 -2.33 -5.38
C GLU A 97 12.34 -1.77 -3.99
N ARG A 98 12.61 -0.45 -3.89
CA ARG A 98 12.84 0.23 -2.61
C ARG A 98 11.62 0.15 -1.70
N LEU A 99 10.42 0.38 -2.24
CA LEU A 99 9.18 0.31 -1.47
C LEU A 99 8.88 -1.12 -0.99
N MET A 100 9.14 -2.13 -1.83
CA MET A 100 9.01 -3.54 -1.45
C MET A 100 9.97 -3.90 -0.31
N ALA A 101 11.21 -3.44 -0.36
CA ALA A 101 12.18 -3.62 0.73
C ALA A 101 11.71 -2.94 2.02
N LEU A 102 11.27 -1.68 1.94
CA LEU A 102 10.74 -0.92 3.09
C LEU A 102 9.50 -1.58 3.72
N GLY A 103 8.57 -2.07 2.89
CA GLY A 103 7.41 -2.81 3.36
C GLY A 103 7.83 -4.06 4.14
N ALA A 104 8.73 -4.87 3.57
CA ALA A 104 9.24 -6.07 4.20
C ALA A 104 9.96 -5.78 5.51
N ASP A 105 10.83 -4.77 5.53
CA ASP A 105 11.54 -4.35 6.73
C ASP A 105 10.57 -3.91 7.83
N HIS A 106 9.55 -3.11 7.48
CA HIS A 106 8.57 -2.66 8.47
C HIS A 106 7.76 -3.83 9.07
N ALA A 107 7.24 -4.73 8.24
CA ALA A 107 6.42 -5.85 8.71
C ALA A 107 7.23 -6.91 9.46
N TYR A 108 8.47 -7.13 9.06
CA TYR A 108 9.25 -8.29 9.49
C TYR A 108 10.59 -7.96 10.17
N ALA A 109 10.85 -6.71 10.56
CA ALA A 109 12.10 -6.32 11.25
C ALA A 109 12.42 -7.17 12.48
N ALA A 110 11.41 -7.65 13.22
CA ALA A 110 11.64 -8.54 14.35
C ALA A 110 12.10 -9.93 13.89
N CYS A 111 11.50 -10.46 12.84
CA CYS A 111 11.83 -11.77 12.29
C CYS A 111 13.17 -11.78 11.55
N SER A 112 13.48 -10.72 10.78
CA SER A 112 14.76 -10.60 10.07
C SER A 112 15.95 -10.56 11.03
N ARG A 113 15.80 -9.95 12.21
CA ARG A 113 16.83 -9.95 13.27
C ARG A 113 17.06 -11.30 13.92
N LEU A 114 16.07 -12.20 13.87
CA LEU A 114 16.12 -13.53 14.48
C LEU A 114 16.56 -14.62 13.49
N ALA A 115 16.48 -14.34 12.19
CA ALA A 115 16.82 -15.28 11.13
C ALA A 115 18.28 -15.12 10.67
N PRO A 116 18.95 -16.20 10.24
CA PRO A 116 20.26 -16.10 9.60
C PRO A 116 20.20 -15.22 8.34
N PRO A 117 21.19 -14.33 8.09
CA PRO A 117 21.15 -13.31 7.03
C PRO A 117 20.78 -13.83 5.64
N ASP A 118 21.21 -15.05 5.30
CA ASP A 118 21.07 -15.61 3.95
C ASP A 118 19.81 -16.48 3.77
N THR A 119 18.97 -16.60 4.80
CA THR A 119 17.82 -17.53 4.80
C THR A 119 16.48 -16.84 5.01
N TRP A 120 16.47 -15.55 5.33
CA TRP A 120 15.23 -14.82 5.56
C TRP A 120 14.61 -14.33 4.25
N ARG A 121 13.40 -14.79 3.96
CA ARG A 121 12.50 -14.16 2.99
C ARG A 121 11.24 -13.75 3.73
N ALA A 122 10.88 -12.47 3.65
CA ALA A 122 9.62 -11.99 4.22
C ALA A 122 8.46 -12.84 3.66
N PRO A 123 7.77 -13.63 4.50
CA PRO A 123 6.66 -14.41 4.02
C PRO A 123 5.50 -13.46 3.73
N TRP A 124 4.75 -13.70 2.65
CA TRP A 124 3.39 -13.19 2.46
C TRP A 124 3.16 -11.69 2.74
N LEU A 125 3.79 -10.84 1.94
CA LEU A 125 3.55 -9.39 1.91
C LEU A 125 3.00 -8.99 0.55
N ILE A 126 1.79 -8.43 0.52
CA ILE A 126 1.09 -8.09 -0.73
C ILE A 126 0.79 -6.58 -0.74
N PRO A 127 1.35 -5.81 -1.68
CA PRO A 127 0.93 -4.42 -1.86
C PRO A 127 -0.49 -4.40 -2.45
N ARG A 128 -1.44 -3.75 -1.77
CA ARG A 128 -2.84 -3.64 -2.21
C ARG A 128 -3.15 -2.32 -2.88
N LEU A 129 -2.53 -1.24 -2.42
CA LEU A 129 -2.70 0.10 -2.98
C LEU A 129 -1.38 0.84 -2.91
N VAL A 130 -1.09 1.59 -3.95
CA VAL A 130 0.03 2.54 -4.02
C VAL A 130 -0.56 3.84 -4.54
N VAL A 131 -0.27 4.95 -3.87
CA VAL A 131 -0.75 6.27 -4.26
C VAL A 131 0.39 7.26 -4.13
N ARG A 132 0.63 8.03 -5.19
CA ARG A 132 1.59 9.13 -5.17
C ARG A 132 0.90 10.37 -4.60
N SER A 133 1.47 10.89 -3.55
CA SER A 133 1.10 12.18 -2.99
C SER A 133 1.97 13.25 -3.65
N VAL A 134 1.33 14.28 -4.20
CA VAL A 134 2.01 15.43 -4.82
C VAL A 134 1.62 16.72 -4.09
N ALA A 135 2.42 17.77 -4.29
CA ALA A 135 2.17 19.09 -3.73
C ALA A 135 0.93 19.74 -4.35
#